data_AF-A0A0B6ZQ97-F1
#
_entry.id   AF-A0A0B6ZQ97-F1
#
_cell.length_a   1.000
_cell.length_b   1.000
_cell.length_c   1.000
_cell.angle_alpha   90.00
_cell.angle_beta   90.00
_cell.angle_gamma   90.00
#
_symmetry.space_group_name_H-M   'P 1'
#
loop_
_entity.id
_entity.type
_entity.pdbx_description
1 polymer ?
#
loop_
_entity_poly.entity_id
_entity_poly.type
_entity_poly.pdbx_seq_one_letter_code
_entity_poly.pdbx_strand_id
1 'polypeptide(L)'
;PFAAYFVIKKLIIDPILKQQKITELEKQKEEYGEKMAQKRGEAEKAVELMKETYERSVDLEERKSGLLIIKALYGKLQQPTGDGEMTENSCIDVVIPLQALVKDSKLIIPETTSKSGLPGFYDPFISEEKRLFIRYKFRGRLHQAIISDTDPVRLPQQKHATQEEVNLSSPPKVASRSS
;
A
#
# COMPACT_ATOMS: atom_id res chain seq x y z
N PRO A 1 21.59 -46.82 31.98
CA PRO A 1 21.33 -46.91 30.52
C PRO A 1 20.67 -45.66 29.91
N PHE A 2 19.53 -45.18 30.43
CA PHE A 2 18.80 -44.02 29.88
C PHE A 2 19.51 -42.66 30.05
N ALA A 3 20.24 -42.46 31.14
CA ALA A 3 20.94 -41.19 31.42
C ALA A 3 22.05 -40.88 30.40
N ALA A 4 22.85 -41.88 30.01
CA ALA A 4 23.92 -41.71 29.01
C ALA A 4 23.37 -41.31 27.63
N TYR A 5 22.26 -41.93 27.22
CA TYR A 5 21.55 -41.55 25.99
C TYR A 5 21.03 -40.11 26.04
N PHE A 6 20.50 -39.68 27.19
CA PHE A 6 19.99 -38.31 27.37
C PHE A 6 21.10 -37.26 27.27
N VAL A 7 22.29 -37.55 27.83
CA VAL A 7 23.46 -36.68 27.75
C VAL A 7 23.98 -36.55 26.32
N ILE A 8 24.12 -37.67 25.60
CA ILE A 8 24.53 -37.67 24.18
C ILE A 8 23.52 -36.89 23.33
N LYS A 9 22.23 -37.11 23.56
CA LYS A 9 21.16 -36.39 22.86
C LYS A 9 21.22 -34.88 23.11
N LYS A 10 21.40 -34.46 24.37
CA LYS A 10 21.45 -33.04 24.76
C LYS A 10 22.70 -32.30 24.34
N LEU A 11 23.87 -32.96 24.36
CA LEU A 11 25.16 -32.30 24.13
C LEU A 11 25.68 -32.42 22.71
N ILE A 12 25.22 -33.40 21.92
CA ILE A 12 25.73 -33.63 20.55
C ILE A 12 24.61 -33.48 19.52
N ILE A 13 23.45 -34.07 19.74
CA ILE A 13 22.36 -34.08 18.76
C ILE A 13 21.61 -32.74 18.72
N ASP A 14 21.19 -32.23 19.89
CA ASP A 14 20.50 -30.94 20.02
C ASP A 14 21.29 -29.75 19.41
N PRO A 15 22.62 -29.58 19.61
CA PRO A 15 23.34 -28.47 18.99
C PRO A 15 23.46 -28.57 17.47
N ILE A 16 23.63 -29.77 16.90
CA ILE A 16 23.72 -29.96 15.44
C ILE A 16 22.36 -29.65 14.78
N LEU A 17 21.25 -30.12 15.37
CA LEU A 17 19.91 -29.83 14.86
C LEU A 17 19.55 -28.34 14.96
N LYS A 18 20.02 -27.63 16.01
CA LYS A 18 19.85 -26.18 16.14
C LYS A 18 20.60 -25.43 15.05
N GLN A 19 21.85 -25.81 14.77
CA GLN A 19 22.65 -25.21 13.69
C GLN A 19 21.98 -25.40 12.32
N GLN A 20 21.50 -26.61 12.01
CA GLN A 20 20.76 -26.88 10.77
C GLN A 20 19.51 -26.00 10.62
N LYS A 21 18.75 -25.81 11.70
CA LYS A 21 17.58 -24.91 11.69
C LYS A 21 17.95 -23.45 11.45
N ILE A 22 19.05 -22.99 12.05
CA ILE A 22 19.52 -21.61 11.86
C ILE A 22 19.92 -21.39 10.39
N THR A 23 20.72 -22.30 9.81
CA THR A 23 21.14 -22.21 8.41
C THR A 23 19.96 -22.29 7.44
N GLU A 24 18.97 -23.14 7.72
CA GLU A 24 17.75 -23.22 6.91
C GLU A 24 16.95 -21.92 6.96
N LEU A 25 16.80 -21.32 8.16
CA LEU A 25 16.15 -20.02 8.31
C LEU A 25 16.93 -18.89 7.60
N GLU A 26 18.25 -18.91 7.63
CA GLU A 26 19.09 -17.94 6.93
C GLU A 26 18.91 -18.05 5.41
N LYS A 27 18.98 -19.25 4.85
CA LYS A 27 18.72 -19.49 3.41
C LYS A 27 17.32 -19.04 2.99
N GLN A 28 16.30 -19.35 3.80
CA GLN A 28 14.94 -18.90 3.54
C GLN A 28 14.82 -17.38 3.54
N LYS A 29 15.53 -16.68 4.44
CA LYS A 29 15.56 -15.21 4.47
C LYS A 29 16.27 -14.63 3.24
N GLU A 30 17.38 -15.23 2.82
CA GLU A 30 18.12 -14.81 1.63
C GLU A 30 17.27 -14.98 0.36
N GLU A 31 16.71 -16.18 0.15
CA GLU A 31 15.82 -16.46 -1.00
C GLU A 31 14.60 -15.54 -1.03
N TYR A 32 14.02 -15.27 0.14
CA TYR A 32 12.90 -14.34 0.27
C TYR A 32 13.34 -12.91 -0.11
N GLY A 33 14.47 -12.46 0.42
CA GLY A 33 15.04 -11.14 0.12
C GLY A 33 15.30 -10.93 -1.37
N GLU A 34 15.88 -11.92 -2.04
CA GLU A 34 16.12 -11.87 -3.49
C GLU A 34 14.83 -11.78 -4.30
N LYS A 35 13.84 -12.63 -3.99
CA LYS A 35 12.52 -12.61 -4.65
C LYS A 35 11.81 -11.28 -4.44
N MET A 36 11.89 -10.71 -3.25
CA MET A 36 11.34 -9.39 -2.95
C MET A 36 12.02 -8.29 -3.75
N ALA A 37 13.35 -8.29 -3.82
CA ALA A 37 14.10 -7.30 -4.59
C ALA A 37 13.78 -7.37 -6.08
N GLN A 38 13.61 -8.58 -6.63
CA GLN A 38 13.16 -8.78 -8.02
C GLN A 38 11.77 -8.19 -8.24
N LYS A 39 10.80 -8.51 -7.38
CA LYS A 39 9.42 -8.00 -7.49
C LYS A 39 9.35 -6.48 -7.37
N ARG A 40 10.12 -5.90 -6.46
CA ARG A 40 10.24 -4.45 -6.33
C ARG A 40 10.81 -3.82 -7.61
N GLY A 41 11.90 -4.37 -8.14
CA GLY A 41 12.50 -3.87 -9.38
C GLY A 41 11.58 -4.01 -10.61
N GLU A 42 10.80 -5.09 -10.69
CA GLU A 42 9.75 -5.26 -11.71
C GLU A 42 8.68 -4.18 -11.60
N ALA A 43 8.20 -3.89 -10.38
CA ALA A 43 7.19 -2.87 -10.13
C ALA A 43 7.73 -1.46 -10.45
N GLU A 44 8.95 -1.12 -10.03
CA GLU A 44 9.57 0.19 -10.31
C GLU A 44 9.73 0.43 -11.81
N LYS A 45 10.16 -0.57 -12.58
CA LYS A 45 10.24 -0.49 -14.05
C LYS A 45 8.85 -0.29 -14.68
N ALA A 46 7.84 -1.00 -14.18
CA ALA A 46 6.47 -0.83 -14.67
C ALA A 46 5.96 0.59 -14.40
N VAL A 47 6.24 1.15 -13.21
CA VAL A 47 5.90 2.53 -12.85
C VAL A 47 6.62 3.53 -13.76
N GLU A 48 7.89 3.30 -14.06
CA GLU A 48 8.66 4.14 -14.98
C GLU A 48 8.05 4.19 -16.37
N LEU A 49 7.66 3.03 -16.91
CA LEU A 49 6.98 2.94 -18.22
C LEU A 49 5.59 3.61 -18.22
N MET A 50 4.95 3.75 -17.06
CA MET A 50 3.63 4.37 -16.93
C MET A 50 3.67 5.89 -16.80
N LYS A 51 4.83 6.52 -16.55
CA LYS A 51 4.93 7.97 -16.28
C LYS A 51 4.25 8.82 -17.36
N GLU A 52 4.50 8.52 -18.63
CA GLU A 52 3.90 9.26 -19.74
C GLU A 52 2.37 9.10 -19.79
N THR A 53 1.86 7.89 -19.49
CA THR A 53 0.42 7.63 -19.43
C THR A 53 -0.22 8.33 -18.23
N TYR A 54 0.49 8.36 -17.10
CA TYR A 54 0.10 9.07 -15.89
C TYR A 54 -0.06 10.57 -16.16
N GLU A 55 0.96 11.23 -16.73
CA GLU A 55 0.93 12.67 -17.02
C GLU A 55 -0.24 13.02 -17.95
N ARG A 56 -0.40 12.25 -19.05
CA ARG A 56 -1.54 12.42 -19.97
C ARG A 56 -2.88 12.22 -19.28
N SER A 57 -3.00 11.21 -18.42
CA SER A 57 -4.22 10.91 -17.67
C SER A 57 -4.56 12.06 -16.73
N VAL A 58 -3.59 12.58 -15.99
CA VAL A 58 -3.78 13.72 -15.07
C VAL A 58 -4.25 14.95 -15.83
N ASP A 59 -3.58 15.33 -16.92
CA ASP A 59 -3.94 16.52 -17.71
C ASP A 59 -5.37 16.42 -18.27
N LEU A 60 -5.74 15.25 -18.80
CA LEU A 60 -7.07 15.01 -19.36
C LEU A 60 -8.15 15.03 -18.29
N GLU A 61 -7.90 14.38 -17.15
CA GLU A 61 -8.85 14.30 -16.04
C GLU A 61 -8.98 15.65 -15.32
N GLU A 62 -7.92 16.44 -15.19
CA GLU A 62 -7.97 17.78 -14.59
C GLU A 62 -8.84 18.73 -15.41
N ARG A 63 -8.65 18.79 -16.73
CA ARG A 63 -9.42 19.66 -17.65
C ARG A 63 -10.92 19.43 -17.59
N LYS A 64 -11.34 18.18 -17.39
CA LYS A 64 -12.76 17.80 -17.32
C LYS A 64 -13.28 17.64 -15.89
N SER A 65 -12.48 17.99 -14.88
CA SER A 65 -12.80 17.76 -13.46
C SER A 65 -13.23 16.31 -13.19
N GLY A 66 -12.53 15.38 -13.82
CA GLY A 66 -12.75 13.95 -13.77
C GLY A 66 -12.14 13.30 -12.53
N LEU A 67 -11.60 12.09 -12.68
CA LEU A 67 -11.07 11.30 -11.57
C LEU A 67 -9.55 11.50 -11.45
N LEU A 68 -9.12 12.13 -10.36
CA LEU A 68 -7.70 12.33 -10.02
C LEU A 68 -7.37 11.61 -8.70
N ILE A 69 -6.43 10.68 -8.75
CA ILE A 69 -5.88 10.00 -7.57
C ILE A 69 -4.88 10.95 -6.88
N ILE A 70 -5.13 11.27 -5.61
CA ILE A 70 -4.31 12.22 -4.82
C ILE A 70 -3.30 11.46 -3.96
N LYS A 71 -3.73 10.40 -3.29
CA LYS A 71 -2.86 9.52 -2.48
C LYS A 71 -3.36 8.10 -2.60
N ALA A 72 -2.48 7.15 -2.84
CA ALA A 72 -2.83 5.74 -2.86
C ALA A 72 -1.72 4.90 -2.25
N LEU A 73 -2.06 4.13 -1.22
CA LEU A 73 -1.13 3.31 -0.47
C LEU A 73 -1.61 1.87 -0.47
N TYR A 74 -0.73 0.94 -0.79
CA TYR A 74 -1.02 -0.50 -0.75
C TYR A 74 -0.09 -1.20 0.23
N GLY A 75 -0.64 -1.97 1.14
CA GLY A 75 0.13 -2.72 2.13
C GLY A 75 -0.62 -2.89 3.45
N LYS A 76 0.11 -2.99 4.55
CA LYS A 76 -0.47 -3.10 5.88
C LYS A 76 -0.91 -1.71 6.37
N LEU A 77 -2.19 -1.40 6.21
CA LEU A 77 -2.79 -0.19 6.75
C LEU A 77 -3.17 -0.43 8.21
N GLN A 78 -2.46 0.21 9.15
CA GLN A 78 -2.90 0.28 10.55
C GLN A 78 -4.10 1.24 10.66
N GLN A 79 -5.01 0.98 11.61
CA GLN A 79 -6.11 1.92 11.87
C GLN A 79 -5.53 3.28 12.31
N PRO A 80 -6.14 4.40 11.89
CA PRO A 80 -5.66 5.73 12.27
C PRO A 80 -5.75 5.85 13.79
N THR A 81 -4.59 5.87 14.45
CA THR A 81 -4.52 6.07 15.90
C THR A 81 -4.52 7.57 16.14
N GLY A 82 -5.70 8.15 16.44
CA GLY A 82 -5.87 9.52 16.96
C GLY A 82 -5.54 10.69 16.02
N ASP A 83 -4.46 10.59 15.24
CA ASP A 83 -3.79 11.74 14.62
C ASP A 83 -3.84 11.71 13.08
N GLY A 84 -4.62 10.80 12.49
CA GLY A 84 -4.87 10.74 11.04
C GLY A 84 -3.68 10.27 10.18
N GLU A 85 -2.51 10.02 10.77
CA GLU A 85 -1.35 9.47 10.07
C GLU A 85 -1.41 7.93 10.05
N MET A 86 -1.59 7.37 8.85
CA MET A 86 -1.40 5.94 8.61
C MET A 86 0.10 5.68 8.66
N THR A 87 0.57 4.80 9.55
CA THR A 87 2.00 4.51 9.70
C THR A 87 2.53 3.89 8.39
N GLU A 88 3.37 4.65 7.67
CA GLU A 88 3.86 4.31 6.33
C GLU A 88 4.89 3.16 6.31
N ASN A 89 5.24 2.61 7.47
CA ASN A 89 6.36 1.67 7.65
C ASN A 89 6.23 0.35 6.85
N SER A 90 5.10 0.07 6.20
CA SER A 90 4.88 -1.16 5.42
C SER A 90 3.92 -1.00 4.25
N CYS A 91 3.92 0.17 3.60
CA CYS A 91 3.09 0.44 2.42
C CYS A 91 3.92 0.87 1.22
N ILE A 92 3.40 0.60 0.02
CA ILE A 92 3.95 1.08 -1.24
C ILE A 92 3.02 2.16 -1.82
N ASP A 93 3.61 3.16 -2.47
CA ASP A 93 2.86 4.16 -3.23
C ASP A 93 2.43 3.56 -4.57
N VAL A 94 1.14 3.63 -4.84
CA VAL A 94 0.51 3.11 -6.07
C VAL A 94 -0.31 4.18 -6.80
N VAL A 95 -0.03 5.47 -6.58
CA VAL A 95 -0.72 6.58 -7.28
C VAL A 95 -0.56 6.48 -8.79
N ILE A 96 0.69 6.36 -9.27
CA ILE A 96 1.01 6.29 -10.71
C ILE A 96 0.29 5.12 -11.39
N PRO A 97 0.44 3.85 -10.92
CA PRO A 97 -0.22 2.73 -11.59
C PRO A 97 -1.74 2.83 -11.53
N LEU A 98 -2.33 3.35 -10.44
CA LEU A 98 -3.78 3.54 -10.39
C LEU A 98 -4.29 4.61 -11.34
N GLN A 99 -3.63 5.77 -11.40
CA GLN A 99 -4.04 6.87 -12.28
C GLN A 99 -3.84 6.52 -13.75
N ALA A 100 -2.82 5.73 -14.09
CA ALA A 100 -2.61 5.22 -15.44
C ALA A 100 -3.72 4.25 -15.91
N LEU A 101 -4.43 3.61 -14.97
CA LEU A 101 -5.58 2.74 -15.25
C LEU A 101 -6.90 3.51 -15.39
N VAL A 102 -6.94 4.81 -15.07
CA VAL A 102 -8.15 5.63 -15.19
C VAL A 102 -8.52 5.81 -16.65
N LYS A 103 -9.78 5.55 -16.99
CA LYS A 103 -10.37 5.80 -18.31
C LYS A 103 -11.76 6.39 -18.14
N ASP A 104 -12.06 7.42 -18.91
CA ASP A 104 -13.37 8.12 -18.87
C ASP A 104 -13.80 8.52 -17.45
N SER A 105 -12.87 9.04 -16.65
CA SER A 105 -13.08 9.43 -15.26
C SER A 105 -13.57 8.30 -14.35
N LYS A 106 -13.21 7.05 -14.66
CA LYS A 106 -13.50 5.86 -13.87
C LYS A 106 -12.25 5.03 -13.68
N LEU A 107 -12.15 4.39 -12.52
CA LEU A 107 -11.17 3.35 -12.24
C LEU A 107 -11.93 2.06 -11.95
N ILE A 108 -11.69 1.03 -12.76
CA ILE A 108 -12.31 -0.28 -12.59
C ILE A 108 -11.21 -1.33 -12.55
N ILE A 109 -11.02 -1.92 -11.37
CA ILE A 109 -10.16 -3.08 -11.16
C ILE A 109 -11.12 -4.22 -10.76
N PRO A 110 -11.20 -5.31 -11.56
CA PRO A 110 -12.02 -6.46 -11.21
C PRO A 110 -11.50 -7.13 -9.93
N GLU A 111 -12.26 -8.09 -9.42
CA GLU A 111 -11.78 -8.95 -8.35
C GLU A 111 -10.51 -9.69 -8.80
N THR A 112 -9.50 -9.74 -7.94
CA THR A 112 -8.22 -10.39 -8.22
C THR A 112 -7.83 -11.31 -7.07
N THR A 113 -6.91 -12.25 -7.35
CA THR A 113 -6.31 -13.09 -6.30
C THR A 113 -5.46 -12.28 -5.33
N SER A 114 -4.77 -11.24 -5.82
CA SER A 114 -4.10 -10.21 -5.03
C SER A 114 -3.80 -8.99 -5.91
N LYS A 115 -3.92 -7.78 -5.36
CA LYS A 115 -3.51 -6.54 -6.03
C LYS A 115 -1.99 -6.46 -6.22
N SER A 116 -1.21 -7.24 -5.47
CA SER A 116 0.24 -7.37 -5.66
C SER A 116 0.66 -7.90 -7.02
N GLY A 117 -0.25 -8.58 -7.74
CA GLY A 117 0.00 -9.06 -9.10
C GLY A 117 -0.22 -8.02 -10.19
N LEU A 118 -0.72 -6.83 -9.84
CA LEU A 118 -0.97 -5.76 -10.80
C LEU A 118 0.35 -5.10 -11.22
N PRO A 119 0.50 -4.65 -12.48
CA PRO A 119 1.66 -3.89 -12.90
C PRO A 119 1.88 -2.64 -12.05
N GLY A 120 3.11 -2.46 -11.54
CA GLY A 120 3.46 -1.37 -10.62
C GLY A 120 3.07 -1.62 -9.17
N PHE A 121 2.46 -2.75 -8.85
CA PHE A 121 2.22 -3.22 -7.48
C PHE A 121 3.24 -4.30 -7.11
N TYR A 122 3.56 -4.36 -5.84
CA TYR A 122 4.24 -5.50 -5.22
C TYR A 122 3.83 -5.58 -3.75
N ASP A 123 4.16 -6.69 -3.10
CA ASP A 123 3.96 -6.84 -1.66
C ASP A 123 5.28 -6.91 -0.92
N PRO A 124 5.58 -5.94 -0.03
CA PRO A 124 6.75 -6.04 0.83
C PRO A 124 6.57 -7.08 1.97
N PHE A 125 5.34 -7.52 2.31
CA PHE A 125 5.06 -8.37 3.48
C PHE A 125 4.02 -9.49 3.20
N ILE A 126 4.52 -10.70 2.93
CA ILE A 126 3.71 -11.84 2.49
C ILE A 126 2.74 -12.40 3.56
N SER A 127 2.91 -12.07 4.83
CA SER A 127 2.18 -12.71 5.94
C SER A 127 1.01 -11.91 6.53
N GLU A 128 0.71 -10.73 6.00
CA GLU A 128 -0.24 -9.81 6.65
C GLU A 128 -1.42 -9.45 5.75
N GLU A 129 -2.53 -9.02 6.38
CA GLU A 129 -3.70 -8.52 5.65
C GLU A 129 -3.37 -7.19 4.95
N LYS A 130 -3.34 -7.23 3.62
CA LYS A 130 -3.08 -6.06 2.78
C LYS A 130 -4.37 -5.36 2.44
N ARG A 131 -4.30 -4.04 2.36
CA ARG A 131 -5.41 -3.19 1.95
C ARG A 131 -4.89 -2.08 1.07
N LEU A 132 -5.77 -1.60 0.20
CA LEU A 132 -5.55 -0.48 -0.68
C LEU A 132 -6.29 0.74 -0.15
N PHE A 133 -5.55 1.75 0.27
CA PHE A 133 -6.05 3.08 0.57
C PHE A 133 -6.04 3.92 -0.70
N ILE A 134 -7.13 4.62 -0.99
CA ILE A 134 -7.21 5.56 -2.11
C ILE A 134 -7.92 6.83 -1.65
N ARG A 135 -7.24 7.96 -1.77
CA ARG A 135 -7.81 9.31 -1.69
C ARG A 135 -7.81 9.90 -3.10
N TYR A 136 -8.96 10.39 -3.55
CA TYR A 136 -9.13 10.90 -4.91
C TYR A 136 -10.06 12.11 -4.95
N LYS A 137 -9.94 12.90 -6.01
CA LYS A 137 -10.84 14.01 -6.33
C LYS A 137 -11.70 13.61 -7.53
N PHE A 138 -13.00 13.86 -7.44
CA PHE A 138 -13.93 13.67 -8.54
C PHE A 138 -14.92 14.83 -8.59
N ARG A 139 -14.99 15.53 -9.73
CA ARG A 139 -15.85 16.72 -9.91
C ARG A 139 -15.68 17.76 -8.81
N GLY A 140 -14.44 18.06 -8.47
CA GLY A 140 -14.12 19.02 -7.41
C GLY A 140 -14.14 18.44 -6.00
N ARG A 141 -14.77 17.30 -5.75
CA ARG A 141 -14.99 16.78 -4.39
C ARG A 141 -13.99 15.71 -3.99
N LEU A 142 -13.50 15.78 -2.76
CA LEU A 142 -12.63 14.78 -2.17
C LEU A 142 -13.40 13.52 -1.75
N HIS A 143 -12.76 12.38 -1.98
CA HIS A 143 -13.26 11.07 -1.61
C HIS A 143 -12.12 10.21 -1.07
N GLN A 144 -12.46 9.25 -0.21
CA GLN A 144 -11.53 8.31 0.38
C GLN A 144 -12.15 6.92 0.51
N ALA A 145 -11.37 5.88 0.23
CA ALA A 145 -11.77 4.49 0.37
C ALA A 145 -10.61 3.62 0.88
N ILE A 146 -10.95 2.61 1.67
CA ILE A 146 -10.07 1.50 2.03
C ILE A 146 -10.71 0.23 1.48
N ILE A 147 -9.95 -0.51 0.68
CA ILE A 147 -10.42 -1.68 -0.07
C ILE A 147 -9.52 -2.86 0.27
N SER A 148 -10.09 -4.05 0.49
CA SER A 148 -9.31 -5.27 0.79
C SER A 148 -8.47 -5.71 -0.41
N ASP A 149 -7.48 -6.56 -0.21
CA ASP A 149 -6.56 -7.01 -1.29
C ASP A 149 -7.28 -7.67 -2.49
N THR A 150 -8.33 -8.44 -2.25
CA THR A 150 -9.06 -9.18 -3.32
C THR A 150 -10.24 -8.40 -3.89
N ASP A 151 -10.83 -7.50 -3.10
CA ASP A 151 -12.08 -6.82 -3.46
C ASP A 151 -11.96 -5.95 -4.73
N PRO A 152 -13.01 -5.90 -5.57
CA PRO A 152 -12.98 -5.07 -6.77
C PRO A 152 -12.94 -3.57 -6.43
N VAL A 153 -12.18 -2.80 -7.21
CA VAL A 153 -12.15 -1.33 -7.13
C VAL A 153 -13.05 -0.77 -8.21
N ARG A 154 -14.03 0.05 -7.82
CA ARG A 154 -14.87 0.81 -8.76
C ARG A 154 -14.94 2.23 -8.26
N LEU A 155 -14.31 3.17 -8.95
CA LEU A 155 -14.37 4.60 -8.63
C LEU A 155 -14.95 5.38 -9.81
N PRO A 156 -15.65 6.50 -9.56
CA PRO A 156 -15.99 7.06 -8.24
C PRO A 156 -17.20 6.37 -7.58
N GLN A 157 -17.31 6.41 -6.24
CA GLN A 157 -18.53 6.03 -5.50
C GLN A 157 -18.95 7.12 -4.52
N GLN A 158 -20.26 7.35 -4.40
CA GLN A 158 -20.80 8.38 -3.51
C GLN A 158 -20.50 8.12 -2.03
N LYS A 159 -20.51 6.85 -1.60
CA LYS A 159 -20.19 6.48 -0.21
C LYS A 159 -18.74 6.77 0.20
N HIS A 160 -17.87 7.10 -0.75
CA HIS A 160 -16.48 7.48 -0.46
C HIS A 160 -16.34 9.00 -0.25
N ALA A 161 -17.36 9.81 -0.47
CA ALA A 161 -17.24 11.26 -0.38
C ALA A 161 -16.88 11.71 1.05
N THR A 162 -15.88 12.57 1.16
CA THR A 162 -15.41 13.14 2.44
C THR A 162 -15.90 14.59 2.57
N GLN A 163 -16.19 15.06 3.79
CA GLN A 163 -16.65 16.42 4.07
C GLN A 163 -15.52 17.47 4.20
N GLU A 164 -14.29 17.13 3.86
CA GLU A 164 -13.11 18.00 4.01
C GLU A 164 -13.03 19.09 2.92
N GLU A 165 -13.96 20.04 2.90
CA GLU A 165 -13.81 21.33 2.19
C GLU A 165 -14.46 22.47 2.99
N VAL A 166 -13.89 22.90 4.14
CA VAL A 166 -14.25 24.19 4.78
C VAL A 166 -13.08 24.97 5.44
N ASN A 167 -11.93 24.39 5.78
CA ASN A 167 -10.98 25.09 6.69
C ASN A 167 -9.65 25.60 6.10
N LEU A 168 -9.64 26.20 4.90
CA LEU A 168 -8.45 26.94 4.43
C LEU A 168 -8.70 28.39 3.95
N SER A 169 -9.89 28.98 4.16
CA SER A 169 -10.16 30.37 3.76
C SER A 169 -10.58 31.33 4.89
N SER A 170 -10.46 30.95 6.17
CA SER A 170 -10.75 31.88 7.28
C SER A 170 -9.49 32.66 7.67
N PRO A 171 -9.41 33.99 7.46
CA PRO A 171 -8.31 34.80 7.99
C PRO A 171 -8.36 34.83 9.54
N PRO A 172 -7.21 34.99 10.22
CA PRO A 172 -7.17 35.01 11.67
C PRO A 172 -7.99 36.18 12.23
N LYS A 173 -8.97 35.88 13.09
CA LYS A 173 -9.67 36.89 13.87
C LYS A 173 -8.66 37.58 14.79
N VAL A 174 -8.32 38.82 14.47
CA VAL A 174 -7.61 39.73 15.38
C VAL A 174 -8.51 39.94 16.59
N ALA A 175 -8.07 39.47 17.76
CA ALA A 175 -8.76 39.70 19.02
C ALA A 175 -8.65 41.19 19.39
N SER A 176 -9.72 41.94 19.20
CA SER A 176 -9.89 43.26 19.81
C SER A 176 -10.15 43.08 21.31
N ARG A 177 -9.16 43.39 22.14
CA ARG A 177 -9.38 43.68 23.56
C ARG A 177 -9.69 45.16 23.69
N SER A 178 -10.97 45.47 23.86
CA SER A 178 -11.45 46.71 24.46
C SER A 178 -11.83 46.45 25.92
N SER A 179 -11.59 47.47 26.73
CA SER A 179 -11.99 47.68 28.13
C SER A 179 -11.02 47.18 29.20
#